data_AF-F8GEF7-F1
#
_entry.id   AF-F8GEF7-F1
#
_cell.length_a   1.000
_cell.length_b   1.000
_cell.length_c   1.000
_cell.angle_alpha   90.00
_cell.angle_beta   90.00
_cell.angle_gamma   90.00
#
_symmetry.space_group_name_H-M   'P 1'
#
loop_
_entity.id
_entity.type
_entity.pdbx_description
1 polymer ?
#
loop_
_entity_poly.entity_id
_entity_poly.type
_entity_poly.pdbx_seq_one_letter_code
_entity_poly.pdbx_strand_id
1 'polypeptide(L)'
;MSDAMYIKDRSGFEPLTATIVAGSIGPIVESGRYQVSCTGSTVYLRARSTQVDAETVTPPSGSVRGIELFGGNATDILLDTGSYLGAITASGTAEINLHWVGSN
;
A
#
# COMPACT_ATOMS: atom_id res chain seq x y z
N MET A 1 -13.16 15.03 -12.39
CA MET A 1 -12.07 14.16 -11.94
C MET A 1 -12.74 12.90 -11.42
N SER A 2 -12.55 11.76 -12.08
CA SER A 2 -13.16 10.50 -11.64
C SER A 2 -12.44 10.05 -10.37
N ASP A 3 -13.13 10.06 -9.23
CA ASP A 3 -12.66 9.38 -8.03
C ASP A 3 -12.32 7.93 -8.41
N ALA A 4 -11.14 7.46 -7.99
CA ALA A 4 -10.80 6.05 -8.09
C ALA A 4 -11.95 5.25 -7.46
N MET A 5 -12.48 4.28 -8.19
CA MET A 5 -13.68 3.52 -7.78
C MET A 5 -13.35 2.65 -6.56
N TYR A 6 -13.51 3.21 -5.37
CA TYR A 6 -13.41 2.52 -4.10
C TYR A 6 -14.56 1.52 -3.96
N ILE A 7 -14.28 0.22 -4.10
CA ILE A 7 -15.26 -0.81 -3.76
C ILE A 7 -15.20 -1.00 -2.25
N LYS A 8 -16.14 -0.42 -1.51
CA LYS A 8 -16.30 -0.66 -0.07
C LYS A 8 -17.05 -1.98 0.12
N ASP A 9 -16.32 -3.07 0.38
CA ASP A 9 -16.93 -4.12 1.19
C ASP A 9 -15.92 -4.79 2.13
N ARG A 10 -16.23 -4.72 3.43
CA ARG A 10 -15.44 -5.09 4.61
C ARG A 10 -14.21 -4.24 4.99
N SER A 11 -14.03 -4.15 6.30
CA SER A 11 -13.12 -3.31 7.09
C SER A 11 -11.77 -3.11 6.40
N GLY A 12 -11.64 -1.98 5.69
CA GLY A 12 -10.35 -1.49 5.23
C GLY A 12 -9.45 -1.24 6.42
N PHE A 13 -8.15 -1.49 6.27
CA PHE A 13 -7.18 -1.05 7.26
C PHE A 13 -7.28 0.47 7.44
N GLU A 14 -6.90 0.97 8.62
CA GLU A 14 -6.76 2.42 8.80
C GLU A 14 -5.83 2.98 7.71
N PRO A 15 -6.20 4.10 7.06
CA PRO A 15 -5.37 4.68 6.03
C PRO A 15 -3.96 5.00 6.55
N LEU A 16 -2.94 4.66 5.78
CA LEU A 16 -1.56 5.00 6.10
C LEU A 16 -1.19 6.32 5.44
N THR A 17 -0.78 7.29 6.24
CA THR A 17 -0.13 8.50 5.72
C THR A 17 1.34 8.19 5.42
N ALA A 18 1.68 7.96 4.16
CA ALA A 18 3.05 7.77 3.72
C ALA A 18 3.78 9.12 3.67
N THR A 19 5.00 9.12 4.20
CA THR A 19 5.93 10.26 4.16
C THR A 19 7.28 9.80 3.62
N ILE A 20 8.32 10.62 3.73
CA ILE A 20 9.70 10.22 3.45
C ILE A 20 10.27 9.23 4.48
N VAL A 21 9.52 8.95 5.55
CA VAL A 21 9.77 7.87 6.50
C VAL A 21 8.83 6.72 6.17
N ALA A 22 9.39 5.53 6.04
CA ALA A 22 8.63 4.33 5.74
C ALA A 22 7.66 3.98 6.87
N GLY A 23 6.45 3.61 6.51
CA GLY A 23 5.44 3.05 7.40
C GLY A 23 4.92 1.73 6.86
N SER A 24 3.98 1.11 7.58
CA SER A 24 3.39 -0.15 7.15
C SER A 24 1.91 -0.28 7.49
N ILE A 25 1.20 -1.09 6.70
CA ILE A 25 -0.16 -1.54 6.96
C ILE A 25 -0.12 -3.04 7.26
N GLY A 26 -0.72 -3.46 8.36
CA GLY A 26 -0.81 -4.85 8.78
C GLY A 26 -0.89 -5.01 10.31
N PRO A 27 -0.82 -6.24 10.84
CA PRO A 27 -0.70 -7.49 10.09
C PRO A 27 -1.94 -7.76 9.22
N ILE A 28 -1.72 -8.29 8.02
CA ILE A 28 -2.79 -8.68 7.11
C ILE A 28 -3.57 -9.84 7.72
N VAL A 29 -4.89 -9.70 7.83
CA VAL A 29 -5.75 -10.68 8.53
C VAL A 29 -6.27 -11.78 7.60
N GLU A 30 -6.48 -11.47 6.32
CA GLU A 30 -7.05 -12.39 5.34
C GLU A 30 -6.11 -12.49 4.13
N SER A 31 -5.85 -13.71 3.67
CA SER A 31 -5.07 -13.91 2.44
C SER A 31 -5.97 -13.62 1.24
N GLY A 32 -5.41 -13.01 0.20
CA GLY A 32 -6.15 -12.81 -1.05
C GLY A 32 -5.73 -11.56 -1.78
N ARG A 33 -6.64 -11.10 -2.66
CA ARG A 33 -6.48 -9.89 -3.44
C ARG A 33 -6.91 -8.69 -2.62
N TYR A 34 -6.02 -7.72 -2.56
CA TYR A 34 -6.24 -6.41 -2.00
C TYR A 34 -6.15 -5.35 -3.09
N GLN A 35 -6.99 -4.31 -3.02
CA GLN A 35 -6.81 -3.10 -3.78
C GLN A 35 -6.10 -2.07 -2.91
N VAL A 36 -5.01 -1.51 -3.43
CA VAL A 36 -4.28 -0.41 -2.82
C VAL A 36 -4.56 0.82 -3.67
N SER A 37 -5.07 1.89 -3.04
CA SER A 37 -5.15 3.19 -3.67
C SER A 37 -4.26 4.19 -2.95
N CYS A 38 -3.80 5.20 -3.66
CA CYS A 38 -3.16 6.34 -3.03
C CYS A 38 -3.71 7.67 -3.55
N THR A 39 -3.71 8.68 -2.69
CA THR A 39 -3.93 10.08 -3.07
C THR A 39 -2.71 10.90 -2.66
N GLY A 40 -2.47 12.04 -3.32
CA GLY A 40 -1.29 12.88 -3.07
C GLY A 40 -0.07 12.48 -3.90
N SER A 41 1.07 12.23 -3.26
CA SER A 41 2.33 11.91 -3.94
C SER A 41 2.40 10.46 -4.42
N THR A 42 3.34 10.17 -5.33
CA THR A 42 3.66 8.78 -5.71
C THR A 42 4.18 7.99 -4.51
N VAL A 43 3.69 6.77 -4.33
CA VAL A 43 4.10 5.87 -3.25
C VAL A 43 4.77 4.62 -3.78
N TYR A 44 5.70 4.09 -2.98
CA TYR A 44 6.42 2.87 -3.27
C TYR A 44 6.07 1.83 -2.22
N LEU A 45 5.55 0.71 -2.69
CA LEU A 45 4.92 -0.31 -1.86
C LEU A 45 5.71 -1.60 -1.92
N ARG A 46 5.79 -2.31 -0.79
CA ARG A 46 6.41 -3.63 -0.75
C ARG A 46 5.85 -4.52 0.36
N ALA A 47 5.37 -5.70 -0.02
CA ALA A 47 4.94 -6.71 0.93
C ALA A 47 6.13 -7.39 1.62
N ARG A 48 5.96 -7.70 2.92
CA ARG A 48 6.93 -8.38 3.79
C ARG A 48 6.25 -9.27 4.80
N SER A 49 7.00 -10.23 5.33
CA SER A 49 6.55 -11.14 6.38
C SER A 49 6.60 -10.53 7.79
N THR A 50 7.28 -9.40 7.97
CA THR A 50 7.40 -8.72 9.27
C THR A 50 7.18 -7.21 9.12
N GLN A 51 6.71 -6.56 10.19
CA GLN A 51 6.55 -5.11 10.24
C GLN A 51 7.89 -4.38 10.04
N VAL A 52 8.94 -4.84 10.72
CA VAL A 52 10.28 -4.23 10.66
C VAL A 52 10.78 -4.23 9.23
N ASP A 53 10.67 -5.36 8.51
CA ASP A 53 11.11 -5.43 7.12
C ASP A 53 10.26 -4.54 6.20
N ALA A 54 8.95 -4.41 6.46
CA ALA A 54 8.06 -3.54 5.70
C ALA A 54 8.47 -2.06 5.83
N GLU A 55 8.88 -1.65 7.03
CA GLU A 55 9.35 -0.29 7.35
C GLU A 55 10.80 -0.02 6.90
N THR A 56 11.45 -0.98 6.24
CA THR A 56 12.73 -0.74 5.53
C THR A 56 12.56 -0.42 4.04
N VAL A 57 11.32 -0.27 3.57
CA VAL A 57 11.07 0.11 2.17
C VAL A 57 11.71 1.46 1.88
N THR A 58 12.37 1.56 0.73
CA THR A 58 13.07 2.77 0.28
C THR A 58 12.47 3.24 -1.04
N PRO A 59 12.41 4.56 -1.30
CA PRO A 59 12.03 5.05 -2.61
C PRO A 59 13.07 4.61 -3.64
N PRO A 60 12.68 4.42 -4.92
CA PRO A 60 13.58 4.02 -5.97
C PRO A 60 14.62 5.11 -6.22
N SER A 61 15.87 4.68 -6.38
CA SER A 61 16.95 5.47 -6.95
C SER A 61 17.19 5.15 -8.44
N GLY A 62 16.24 4.45 -9.07
CA GLY A 62 16.35 3.92 -10.44
C GLY A 62 15.31 2.84 -10.72
N SER A 63 15.67 1.56 -10.57
CA SER A 63 14.74 0.44 -10.76
C SER A 63 13.90 0.16 -9.51
N VAL A 64 12.57 0.19 -9.66
CA VAL A 64 11.62 -0.07 -8.57
C VAL A 64 11.69 -1.55 -8.14
N ARG A 65 12.18 -1.82 -6.93
CA ARG A 65 12.03 -3.12 -6.26
C ARG A 65 10.71 -3.13 -5.48
N GLY A 66 9.57 -3.24 -6.16
CA GLY A 66 8.25 -3.19 -5.55
C GLY A 66 7.19 -2.71 -6.52
N ILE A 67 6.13 -2.10 -5.98
CA ILE A 67 5.09 -1.44 -6.76
C ILE A 67 5.27 0.07 -6.62
N GLU A 68 5.27 0.77 -7.74
CA GLU A 68 5.14 2.23 -7.80
C GLU A 68 3.67 2.56 -8.11
N LEU A 69 3.04 3.35 -7.25
CA LEU A 69 1.65 3.77 -7.41
C LEU A 69 1.56 5.30 -7.43
N PHE A 70 1.19 5.85 -8.58
CA PHE A 70 1.02 7.29 -8.78
C PHE A 70 -0.20 7.82 -8.02
N GLY A 71 -0.06 9.00 -7.42
CA GLY A 71 -1.15 9.69 -6.73
C GLY A 71 -2.44 9.76 -7.56
N GLY A 72 -3.56 9.43 -6.92
CA GLY A 72 -4.88 9.39 -7.55
C GLY A 72 -5.21 8.08 -8.27
N ASN A 73 -4.36 7.05 -8.18
CA ASN A 73 -4.58 5.75 -8.80
C ASN A 73 -4.77 4.63 -7.77
N ALA A 74 -5.18 3.47 -8.28
CA ALA A 74 -5.28 2.23 -7.51
C ALA A 74 -4.70 1.05 -8.30
N THR A 75 -4.25 0.02 -7.59
CA THR A 75 -3.76 -1.24 -8.16
C THR A 75 -4.12 -2.40 -7.25
N ASP A 76 -4.29 -3.58 -7.82
CA ASP A 76 -4.48 -4.80 -7.05
C ASP A 76 -3.13 -5.44 -6.69
N ILE A 77 -3.06 -6.05 -5.51
CA ILE A 77 -1.91 -6.81 -4.99
C ILE A 77 -2.42 -8.07 -4.27
N LEU A 78 -1.66 -9.16 -4.33
CA LEU A 78 -1.90 -10.34 -3.50
C LEU A 78 -1.12 -10.22 -2.20
N LEU A 79 -1.79 -10.40 -1.06
CA LEU A 79 -1.18 -10.41 0.27
C LEU A 79 -1.59 -11.66 1.02
N ASP A 80 -0.65 -12.19 1.79
CA ASP A 80 -0.87 -13.35 2.65
C ASP A 80 -1.21 -12.91 4.07
N THR A 81 -1.98 -13.73 4.78
CA THR A 81 -2.25 -13.53 6.21
C THR A 81 -0.94 -13.49 6.99
N GLY A 82 -0.80 -12.52 7.90
CA GLY A 82 0.40 -12.27 8.69
C GLY A 82 1.45 -11.40 8.00
N SER A 83 1.28 -11.09 6.71
CA SER A 83 2.17 -10.16 6.02
C SER A 83 1.91 -8.69 6.41
N TYR A 84 2.77 -7.80 5.94
CA TYR A 84 2.70 -6.36 6.10
C TYR A 84 2.99 -5.69 4.76
N LEU A 85 2.26 -4.63 4.45
CA LEU A 85 2.51 -3.79 3.29
C LEU A 85 3.29 -2.54 3.72
N GLY A 86 4.59 -2.50 3.41
CA GLY A 86 5.42 -1.33 3.63
C GLY A 86 5.17 -0.26 2.57
N ALA A 87 5.19 1.01 2.98
CA ALA A 87 5.03 2.14 2.07
C ALA A 87 5.92 3.35 2.43
N ILE A 88 6.36 4.06 1.40
CA ILE A 88 7.14 5.30 1.50
C ILE A 88 6.85 6.19 0.29
N THR A 89 6.96 7.52 0.43
CA THR A 89 7.05 8.45 -0.69
C THR A 89 8.45 9.02 -0.80
N ALA A 90 8.90 9.35 -2.02
CA ALA A 90 10.17 10.04 -2.21
C ALA A 90 10.13 11.50 -1.73
N SER A 91 8.94 12.10 -1.67
CA SER A 91 8.73 13.48 -1.26
C SER A 91 7.28 13.76 -0.87
N GLY A 92 7.04 14.81 -0.09
CA GLY A 92 5.68 15.21 0.29
C GLY A 92 4.97 14.16 1.13
N THR A 93 3.67 14.08 0.97
CA THR A 93 2.81 13.11 1.66
C THR A 93 1.85 12.44 0.67
N ALA A 94 1.41 11.25 1.03
CA ALA A 94 0.36 10.51 0.33
C ALA A 94 -0.48 9.74 1.33
N GLU A 95 -1.78 9.64 1.08
CA GLU A 95 -2.66 8.77 1.86
C GLU A 95 -2.87 7.47 1.11
N ILE A 96 -2.60 6.35 1.77
CA ILE A 96 -2.71 5.01 1.21
C ILE A 96 -3.88 4.31 1.87
N ASN A 97 -4.79 3.80 1.05
CA ASN A 97 -5.91 3.00 1.50
C ASN A 97 -5.71 1.56 1.02
N LEU A 98 -5.92 0.59 1.90
CA LEU A 98 -5.80 -0.83 1.60
C LEU A 98 -7.13 -1.53 1.89
N HIS A 99 -7.67 -2.18 0.88
CA HIS A 99 -8.98 -2.81 0.92
C HIS A 99 -8.93 -4.26 0.43
N TRP A 100 -9.59 -5.19 1.13
CA TRP A 100 -9.66 -6.59 0.71
C TRP A 100 -10.77 -6.79 -0.32
N VAL A 101 -10.41 -7.32 -1.49
CA VAL A 101 -11.33 -7.49 -2.63
C VAL A 101 -11.90 -8.91 -2.70
N GLY A 102 -11.14 -9.92 -2.27
CA GLY A 102 -11.56 -11.32 -2.38
C GLY A 102 -10.39 -12.30 -2.35
N SER A 103 -10.64 -13.53 -1.92
CA SER A 103 -9.81 -14.69 -2.23
C SER A 103 -10.31 -15.28 -3.56
N ASN A 104 -9.39 -15.53 -4.50
CA ASN A 104 -9.71 -16.31 -5.70
C ASN A 104 -9.92 -17.78 -5.33
#